data_AF-A0A5C6BI24-F1
#
_entry.id   AF-A0A5C6BI24-F1
#
_cell.length_a   1.000
_cell.length_b   1.000
_cell.length_c   1.000
_cell.angle_alpha   90.00
_cell.angle_beta   90.00
_cell.angle_gamma   90.00
#
_symmetry.space_group_name_H-M   'P 1'
#
loop_
_entity.id
_entity.type
_entity.pdbx_description
1 polymer ?
#
loop_
_entity_poly.entity_id
_entity_poly.type
_entity_poly.pdbx_seq_one_letter_code
_entity_poly.pdbx_strand_id
1 'polypeptide(L)'
;MRNTKRNQQNSRRVNQSIRAARRKVHKPDAKIAIGVQMRGNRCGRGAEAFNAPEIWHEPTGRETTRYLEHPAGNGYVHPVTPDEVAARLEMLPAEFTEGLEVVQFSRMTRKRSLFPCYGMQWGVAIYLYPIDETLEEAYVRPPTPQQRIETEMHGGVWSPDGNLWRLSWTEAAIKDFYLNNILIHELGHHNDHRNTNFEARERYANWFAIEHGYRASRELRD
;
A
#
# COMPACT_ATOMS: atom_id res chain seq x y z
N MET A 1 13.81 56.53 -32.85
CA MET A 1 13.88 55.04 -32.81
C MET A 1 15.28 54.59 -32.37
N ARG A 2 15.52 54.29 -31.08
CA ARG A 2 16.70 53.57 -30.54
C ARG A 2 16.64 53.62 -29.00
N ASN A 3 15.79 52.83 -28.35
CA ASN A 3 15.97 52.58 -26.90
C ASN A 3 15.27 51.37 -26.26
N THR A 4 14.77 50.41 -27.05
CA THR A 4 14.02 49.26 -26.52
C THR A 4 14.78 47.93 -26.55
N LYS A 5 15.98 47.86 -27.17
CA LYS A 5 16.70 46.58 -27.36
C LYS A 5 17.73 46.25 -26.26
N ARG A 6 18.09 47.17 -25.36
CA ARG A 6 19.13 46.95 -24.34
C ARG A 6 18.61 46.29 -23.05
N ASN A 7 17.33 46.47 -22.71
CA ASN A 7 16.74 45.93 -21.47
C ASN A 7 16.33 44.44 -21.55
N GLN A 8 16.20 43.85 -22.75
CA GLN A 8 15.88 42.42 -22.89
C GLN A 8 17.10 41.49 -22.81
N GLN A 9 18.32 42.02 -22.94
CA GLN A 9 19.54 41.20 -22.83
C GLN A 9 20.02 41.01 -21.38
N ASN A 10 19.79 41.97 -20.48
CA ASN A 10 20.17 41.84 -19.07
C ASN A 10 19.26 40.89 -18.27
N SER A 11 17.97 40.81 -18.59
CA SER A 11 17.04 39.87 -17.94
C SER A 11 17.25 38.42 -18.34
N ARG A 12 17.96 38.14 -19.45
CA ARG A 12 18.32 36.78 -19.88
C ARG A 12 19.54 36.22 -19.17
N ARG A 13 20.51 37.06 -18.78
CA ARG A 13 21.73 36.61 -18.06
C ARG A 13 21.46 36.27 -16.59
N VAL A 14 20.59 37.02 -15.90
CA VAL A 14 20.20 36.72 -14.50
C VAL A 14 19.36 35.43 -14.42
N ASN A 15 18.53 35.15 -15.42
CA ASN A 15 17.75 33.92 -15.48
C ASN A 15 18.58 32.66 -15.82
N GLN A 16 19.76 32.82 -16.42
CA GLN A 16 20.69 31.71 -16.67
C GLN A 16 21.51 31.33 -15.43
N SER A 17 21.86 32.28 -14.56
CA SER A 17 22.59 31.98 -13.31
C SER A 17 21.72 31.30 -12.24
N ILE A 18 20.42 31.62 -12.18
CA ILE A 18 19.47 30.91 -11.30
C ILE A 18 19.19 29.47 -11.79
N ARG A 19 19.19 29.24 -13.11
CA ARG A 19 19.05 27.89 -13.69
C ARG A 19 20.29 27.02 -13.49
N ALA A 20 21.49 27.61 -13.41
CA ALA A 20 22.73 26.88 -13.16
C ALA A 20 22.89 26.49 -11.67
N ALA A 21 22.35 27.27 -10.73
CA ALA A 21 22.38 26.96 -9.30
C ALA A 21 21.40 25.83 -8.88
N ARG A 22 20.39 25.51 -9.71
CA ARG A 22 19.48 24.38 -9.47
C ARG A 22 20.07 23.00 -9.79
N ARG A 23 21.32 22.91 -10.26
CA ARG A 23 21.97 21.65 -10.66
C ARG A 23 22.80 20.96 -9.57
N LYS A 24 22.75 21.43 -8.33
CA LYS A 24 23.44 20.79 -7.19
C LYS A 24 22.53 20.58 -6.00
N VAL A 25 21.48 19.79 -6.20
CA VAL A 25 20.92 18.97 -5.11
C VAL A 25 20.67 17.60 -5.72
N HIS A 26 21.58 16.68 -5.46
CA HIS A 26 21.39 15.26 -5.71
C HIS A 26 20.35 14.79 -4.68
N LYS A 27 19.07 14.93 -5.01
CA LYS A 27 18.02 14.20 -4.29
C LYS A 27 17.90 12.85 -5.00
N PRO A 28 17.99 11.71 -4.29
CA PRO A 28 17.62 10.44 -4.89
C PRO A 28 16.16 10.53 -5.34
N ASP A 29 15.87 9.89 -6.46
CA ASP A 29 14.57 9.86 -7.13
C ASP A 29 13.43 9.59 -6.14
N ALA A 30 12.77 10.65 -5.65
CA ALA A 30 11.52 10.50 -4.94
C ALA A 30 10.51 9.95 -5.95
N LYS A 31 10.27 8.63 -5.91
CA LYS A 31 9.22 7.96 -6.68
C LYS A 31 7.89 8.57 -6.23
N ILE A 32 7.39 9.53 -6.98
CA ILE A 32 6.07 10.10 -6.73
C ILE A 32 5.07 8.99 -7.02
N ALA A 33 4.33 8.51 -6.02
CA ALA A 33 3.15 7.70 -6.28
C ALA A 33 2.10 8.63 -6.91
N ILE A 34 2.15 8.79 -8.24
CA ILE A 34 1.15 9.50 -9.02
C ILE A 34 -0.04 8.54 -9.19
N GLY A 35 -0.74 8.31 -8.07
CA GLY A 35 -1.86 7.39 -7.97
C GLY A 35 -3.02 8.05 -7.24
N VAL A 36 -3.77 8.87 -7.98
CA VAL A 36 -5.12 9.26 -7.57
C VAL A 36 -6.00 8.01 -7.67
N GLN A 37 -6.62 7.63 -6.54
CA GLN A 37 -7.53 6.49 -6.38
C GLN A 37 -6.78 5.15 -6.53
N MET A 38 -6.89 4.19 -5.62
CA MET A 38 -8.05 3.29 -5.55
C MET A 38 -7.91 2.38 -4.30
N ARG A 39 -8.02 2.90 -3.07
CA ARG A 39 -8.80 2.16 -2.06
C ARG A 39 -10.24 2.49 -2.43
N GLY A 40 -10.93 1.60 -3.14
CA GLY A 40 -12.38 1.75 -3.25
C GLY A 40 -13.05 2.02 -4.61
N ASN A 41 -12.45 1.90 -5.82
CA ASN A 41 -13.22 2.32 -7.01
C ASN A 41 -12.99 1.66 -8.38
N ARG A 42 -12.46 0.42 -8.50
CA ARG A 42 -12.54 -0.34 -9.78
C ARG A 42 -12.12 -1.82 -9.73
N CYS A 43 -12.77 -2.64 -8.89
CA CYS A 43 -12.80 -4.11 -9.08
C CYS A 43 -14.16 -4.59 -9.63
N GLY A 44 -14.75 -3.85 -10.57
CA GLY A 44 -15.98 -4.24 -11.26
C GLY A 44 -15.78 -4.35 -12.77
N ARG A 45 -15.96 -5.58 -13.31
CA ARG A 45 -16.20 -6.07 -14.69
C ARG A 45 -15.60 -5.39 -15.94
N GLY A 46 -14.84 -4.29 -15.83
CA GLY A 46 -14.11 -3.64 -16.93
C GLY A 46 -12.60 -3.53 -16.67
N ALA A 47 -12.10 -4.15 -15.60
CA ALA A 47 -10.70 -4.10 -15.16
C ALA A 47 -9.88 -5.33 -15.57
N GLU A 48 -10.40 -6.21 -16.43
CA GLU A 48 -9.72 -7.44 -16.86
C GLU A 48 -8.40 -7.19 -17.62
N ALA A 49 -8.20 -6.00 -18.19
CA ALA A 49 -7.02 -5.69 -19.00
C ALA A 49 -5.81 -5.15 -18.19
N PHE A 50 -5.94 -4.99 -16.87
CA PHE A 50 -4.92 -4.31 -16.05
C PHE A 50 -4.78 -5.06 -14.72
N ASN A 51 -4.22 -6.27 -14.72
CA ASN A 51 -3.66 -6.88 -13.52
C ASN A 51 -2.14 -6.91 -13.65
N ALA A 52 -1.41 -6.59 -12.56
CA ALA A 52 0.00 -6.96 -12.51
C ALA A 52 0.08 -8.49 -12.73
N PRO A 53 1.12 -9.02 -13.39
CA PRO A 53 1.22 -10.46 -13.63
C PRO A 53 1.45 -11.16 -12.30
N GLU A 54 0.37 -11.45 -11.59
CA GLU A 54 0.37 -12.34 -10.43
C GLU A 54 0.30 -13.78 -10.91
N ILE A 55 0.94 -14.67 -10.16
CA ILE A 55 0.72 -16.11 -10.31
C ILE A 55 -0.58 -16.40 -9.57
N TRP A 56 -1.66 -16.56 -10.33
CA TRP A 56 -2.96 -16.90 -9.75
C TRP A 56 -2.97 -18.35 -9.28
N HIS A 57 -3.51 -18.56 -8.07
CA HIS A 57 -3.68 -19.88 -7.49
C HIS A 57 -5.13 -20.31 -7.60
N GLU A 58 -5.37 -21.38 -8.36
CA GLU A 58 -6.69 -22.01 -8.44
C GLU A 58 -6.96 -22.84 -7.17
N PRO A 59 -8.24 -22.95 -6.73
CA PRO A 59 -8.61 -23.77 -5.59
C PRO A 59 -8.20 -25.25 -5.80
N THR A 60 -7.54 -25.83 -4.80
CA THR A 60 -7.12 -27.23 -4.82
C THR A 60 -7.83 -28.10 -3.78
N GLY A 61 -8.66 -27.49 -2.92
CA GLY A 61 -9.33 -28.16 -1.81
C GLY A 61 -8.36 -28.47 -0.65
N ARG A 62 -7.28 -27.69 -0.51
CA ARG A 62 -6.31 -27.90 0.56
C ARG A 62 -6.84 -27.41 1.89
N GLU A 63 -6.59 -28.20 2.93
CA GLU A 63 -6.91 -27.84 4.31
C GLU A 63 -5.83 -26.94 4.96
N THR A 64 -4.61 -26.94 4.41
CA THR A 64 -3.48 -26.18 4.97
C THR A 64 -3.08 -25.02 4.07
N THR A 65 -2.89 -23.85 4.68
CA THR A 65 -2.42 -22.65 3.99
C THR A 65 -0.93 -22.76 3.67
N ARG A 66 -0.57 -22.53 2.41
CA ARG A 66 0.83 -22.42 1.97
C ARG A 66 1.29 -20.97 1.95
N TYR A 67 2.52 -20.75 2.41
CA TYR A 67 3.15 -19.44 2.34
C TYR A 67 4.18 -19.43 1.21
N LEU A 68 3.99 -18.58 0.21
CA LEU A 68 4.85 -18.47 -0.95
C LEU A 68 5.55 -17.13 -0.93
N GLU A 69 6.88 -17.13 -0.90
CA GLU A 69 7.67 -15.91 -0.86
C GLU A 69 8.38 -15.63 -2.19
N HIS A 70 8.01 -14.52 -2.82
CA HIS A 70 8.78 -13.94 -3.92
C HIS A 70 9.61 -12.75 -3.42
N PRO A 71 10.82 -12.53 -3.99
CA PRO A 71 11.63 -11.38 -3.63
C PRO A 71 10.88 -10.06 -3.85
N ALA A 72 10.92 -9.17 -2.85
CA ALA A 72 10.27 -7.85 -2.93
C ALA A 72 10.75 -7.03 -4.15
N GLY A 73 12.03 -7.17 -4.51
CA GLY A 73 12.69 -6.43 -5.60
C GLY A 73 13.54 -5.27 -5.08
N ASN A 74 14.43 -4.74 -5.92
CA ASN A 74 15.37 -3.69 -5.51
C ASN A 74 14.65 -2.41 -5.06
N GLY A 75 15.02 -1.88 -3.89
CA GLY A 75 14.38 -0.68 -3.32
C GLY A 75 13.05 -0.96 -2.60
N TYR A 76 12.71 -2.24 -2.38
CA TYR A 76 11.47 -2.65 -1.76
C TYR A 76 11.71 -3.75 -0.72
N VAL A 77 10.86 -3.80 0.30
CA VAL A 77 10.93 -4.78 1.39
C VAL A 77 9.54 -5.32 1.72
N HIS A 78 9.48 -6.59 2.10
CA HIS A 78 8.30 -7.16 2.77
C HIS A 78 8.36 -6.77 4.25
N PRO A 79 7.42 -5.99 4.78
CA PRO A 79 7.49 -5.55 6.17
C PRO A 79 7.41 -6.70 7.18
N VAL A 80 6.76 -7.80 6.78
CA VAL A 80 6.49 -8.98 7.60
C VAL A 80 6.98 -10.23 6.88
N THR A 81 7.24 -11.28 7.65
CA THR A 81 7.70 -12.58 7.17
C THR A 81 6.55 -13.59 7.06
N PRO A 82 6.73 -14.68 6.29
CA PRO A 82 5.79 -15.80 6.29
C PRO A 82 5.44 -16.32 7.68
N ASP A 83 6.44 -16.48 8.56
CA ASP A 83 6.25 -17.01 9.91
C ASP A 83 5.44 -16.05 10.80
N GLU A 84 5.69 -14.74 10.70
CA GLU A 84 4.89 -13.72 11.42
C GLU A 84 3.43 -13.73 10.96
N VAL A 85 3.17 -13.92 9.65
CA VAL A 85 1.81 -14.01 9.12
C VAL A 85 1.14 -15.32 9.56
N ALA A 86 1.84 -16.44 9.50
CA ALA A 86 1.32 -17.73 9.94
C ALA A 86 0.94 -17.70 11.42
N ALA A 87 1.85 -17.24 12.28
CA ALA A 87 1.59 -17.07 13.70
C ALA A 87 0.39 -16.15 13.95
N ARG A 88 0.26 -15.06 13.18
CA ARG A 88 -0.88 -14.15 13.33
C ARG A 88 -2.22 -14.80 12.95
N LEU A 89 -2.24 -15.61 11.89
CA LEU A 89 -3.44 -16.33 11.45
C LEU A 89 -3.84 -17.43 12.44
N GLU A 90 -2.88 -18.12 13.05
CA GLU A 90 -3.12 -19.14 14.09
C GLU A 90 -3.78 -18.58 15.35
N MET A 91 -3.62 -17.28 15.63
CA MET A 91 -4.29 -16.61 16.75
C MET A 91 -5.77 -16.32 16.50
N LEU A 92 -6.22 -16.40 15.24
CA LEU A 92 -7.62 -16.18 14.90
C LEU A 92 -8.43 -17.48 15.08
N PRO A 93 -9.75 -17.37 15.27
CA PRO A 93 -10.64 -18.52 15.17
C PRO A 93 -10.44 -19.27 13.84
N ALA A 94 -10.33 -20.60 13.90
CA ALA A 94 -9.96 -21.43 12.75
C ALA A 94 -10.94 -21.28 11.57
N GLU A 95 -12.21 -21.02 11.85
CA GLU A 95 -13.25 -20.76 10.87
C GLU A 95 -12.94 -19.56 9.95
N PHE A 96 -12.16 -18.57 10.42
CA PHE A 96 -11.82 -17.42 9.60
C PHE A 96 -10.77 -17.74 8.53
N THR A 97 -9.97 -18.77 8.77
CA THR A 97 -8.95 -19.25 7.84
C THR A 97 -9.43 -20.43 6.99
N GLU A 98 -10.67 -20.89 7.20
CA GLU A 98 -11.23 -22.00 6.44
C GLU A 98 -11.28 -21.65 4.94
N GLY A 99 -10.76 -22.54 4.10
CA GLY A 99 -10.67 -22.34 2.65
C GLY A 99 -9.58 -21.37 2.19
N LEU A 100 -8.77 -20.81 3.09
CA LEU A 100 -7.58 -20.06 2.72
C LEU A 100 -6.43 -21.03 2.40
N GLU A 101 -6.10 -21.17 1.12
CA GLU A 101 -5.08 -22.13 0.67
C GLU A 101 -3.70 -21.52 0.48
N VAL A 102 -3.61 -20.22 0.18
CA VAL A 102 -2.33 -19.56 -0.15
C VAL A 102 -2.25 -18.16 0.43
N VAL A 103 -1.11 -17.85 1.05
CA VAL A 103 -0.66 -16.47 1.27
C VAL A 103 0.63 -16.25 0.48
N GLN A 104 0.60 -15.33 -0.48
CA GLN A 104 1.72 -15.02 -1.34
C GLN A 104 2.31 -13.64 -1.02
N PHE A 105 3.60 -13.61 -0.73
CA PHE A 105 4.40 -12.40 -0.67
C PHE A 105 4.88 -12.07 -2.08
N SER A 106 4.22 -11.09 -2.69
CA SER A 106 4.35 -10.81 -4.12
C SER A 106 5.51 -9.87 -4.41
N ARG A 107 6.01 -9.84 -5.64
CA ARG A 107 7.09 -8.91 -5.99
C ARG A 107 6.53 -7.52 -6.29
N MET A 108 7.28 -6.46 -5.97
CA MET A 108 6.89 -5.12 -6.43
C MET A 108 6.90 -5.06 -7.95
N THR A 109 5.80 -4.56 -8.53
CA THR A 109 5.71 -4.28 -9.96
C THR A 109 5.67 -2.78 -10.21
N ARG A 110 6.14 -2.35 -11.38
CA ARG A 110 6.07 -0.93 -11.81
C ARG A 110 4.68 -0.34 -11.68
N LYS A 111 3.65 -1.16 -11.83
CA LYS A 111 2.27 -0.74 -11.71
C LYS A 111 1.87 -0.54 -10.23
N ARG A 112 2.17 -1.50 -9.36
CA ARG A 112 1.89 -1.40 -7.92
C ARG A 112 2.69 -0.27 -7.25
N SER A 113 3.89 0.04 -7.75
CA SER A 113 4.65 1.19 -7.26
C SER A 113 4.04 2.55 -7.62
N LEU A 114 3.17 2.61 -8.63
CA LEU A 114 2.44 3.82 -9.02
C LEU A 114 1.06 3.92 -8.35
N PHE A 115 0.50 2.78 -7.93
CA PHE A 115 -0.81 2.66 -7.30
C PHE A 115 -0.67 1.79 -6.03
N PRO A 116 -0.36 2.41 -4.87
CA PRO A 116 -0.08 1.68 -3.65
C PRO A 116 -1.26 0.78 -3.25
N CYS A 117 -0.98 -0.51 -3.15
CA CYS A 117 -1.89 -1.57 -2.76
C CYS A 117 -1.03 -2.56 -1.99
N TYR A 118 -1.32 -2.73 -0.69
CA TYR A 118 -0.50 -3.51 0.23
C TYR A 118 -0.97 -4.96 0.35
N GLY A 119 -2.26 -5.19 0.05
CA GLY A 119 -2.91 -6.48 0.10
C GLY A 119 -3.90 -6.64 -1.06
N MET A 120 -4.22 -7.87 -1.40
CA MET A 120 -5.32 -8.23 -2.28
C MET A 120 -5.77 -9.65 -1.99
N GLN A 121 -7.07 -9.85 -1.79
CA GLN A 121 -7.69 -11.15 -1.76
C GLN A 121 -8.20 -11.54 -3.16
N TRP A 122 -7.94 -12.78 -3.58
CA TRP A 122 -8.52 -13.35 -4.79
C TRP A 122 -8.69 -14.87 -4.67
N GLY A 123 -9.93 -15.34 -4.80
CA GLY A 123 -10.26 -16.76 -4.67
C GLY A 123 -9.85 -17.30 -3.29
N VAL A 124 -9.05 -18.36 -3.27
CA VAL A 124 -8.55 -18.99 -2.04
C VAL A 124 -7.22 -18.41 -1.56
N ALA A 125 -6.81 -17.26 -2.10
CA ALA A 125 -5.48 -16.70 -1.88
C ALA A 125 -5.49 -15.25 -1.40
N ILE A 126 -4.54 -14.91 -0.54
CA ILE A 126 -4.20 -13.54 -0.15
C ILE A 126 -2.81 -13.20 -0.70
N TYR A 127 -2.69 -12.03 -1.29
CA TYR A 127 -1.44 -11.50 -1.84
C TYR A 127 -1.01 -10.29 -1.01
N LEU A 128 0.15 -10.36 -0.39
CA LEU A 128 0.77 -9.24 0.32
C LEU A 128 1.87 -8.63 -0.55
N TYR A 129 1.84 -7.31 -0.70
CA TYR A 129 2.79 -6.58 -1.53
C TYR A 129 3.85 -5.89 -0.66
N PRO A 130 5.07 -5.73 -1.18
CA PRO A 130 6.13 -5.04 -0.47
C PRO A 130 5.91 -3.52 -0.52
N ILE A 131 6.68 -2.79 0.26
CA ILE A 131 6.72 -1.32 0.27
C ILE A 131 8.12 -0.82 -0.03
N ASP A 132 8.26 0.49 -0.27
CA ASP A 132 9.57 1.12 -0.43
C ASP A 132 10.42 0.91 0.83
N GLU A 133 11.68 0.52 0.65
CA GLU A 133 12.59 0.18 1.76
C GLU A 133 12.86 1.35 2.72
N THR A 134 12.57 2.58 2.27
CA THR A 134 12.64 3.78 3.10
C THR A 134 11.51 3.88 4.14
N LEU A 135 10.47 3.05 4.01
CA LEU A 135 9.24 3.12 4.79
C LEU A 135 8.53 4.48 4.68
N GLU A 136 8.76 5.18 3.56
CA GLU A 136 8.13 6.44 3.24
C GLU A 136 7.35 6.34 1.93
N GLU A 137 6.20 7.00 1.88
CA GLU A 137 5.36 7.07 0.69
C GLU A 137 4.95 8.51 0.40
N ALA A 138 5.08 8.92 -0.85
CA ALA A 138 4.80 10.27 -1.30
C ALA A 138 3.50 10.33 -2.12
N TYR A 139 2.58 11.18 -1.68
CA TYR A 139 1.24 11.37 -2.23
C TYR A 139 1.09 12.79 -2.80
N VAL A 140 0.48 12.90 -3.99
CA VAL A 140 0.22 14.21 -4.62
C VAL A 140 -0.96 14.94 -3.97
N ARG A 141 -1.84 14.21 -3.29
CA ARG A 141 -3.04 14.74 -2.63
C ARG A 141 -2.94 14.50 -1.13
N PRO A 142 -3.60 15.35 -0.31
CA PRO A 142 -3.76 15.04 1.10
C PRO A 142 -4.48 13.70 1.29
N PRO A 143 -4.20 12.97 2.38
CA PRO A 143 -4.91 11.74 2.70
C PRO A 143 -6.40 12.02 2.91
N THR A 144 -7.25 11.07 2.55
CA THR A 144 -8.66 11.11 2.97
C THR A 144 -8.75 10.91 4.49
N PRO A 145 -9.86 11.33 5.14
CA PRO A 145 -10.06 11.09 6.57
C PRO A 145 -9.90 9.62 6.95
N GLN A 146 -10.44 8.71 6.13
CA GLN A 146 -10.34 7.27 6.36
C GLN A 146 -8.89 6.78 6.29
N GLN A 147 -8.14 7.16 5.24
CA GLN A 147 -6.72 6.78 5.11
C GLN A 147 -5.91 7.27 6.32
N ARG A 148 -6.20 8.49 6.75
CA ARG A 148 -5.53 9.09 7.90
C ARG A 148 -5.81 8.31 9.17
N ILE A 149 -7.08 8.03 9.48
CA ILE A 149 -7.49 7.25 10.65
C ILE A 149 -6.82 5.87 10.64
N GLU A 150 -6.96 5.12 9.55
CA GLU A 150 -6.43 3.75 9.44
C GLU A 150 -4.91 3.68 9.60
N THR A 151 -4.18 4.66 9.07
CA THR A 151 -2.71 4.65 9.15
C THR A 151 -2.23 5.17 10.51
N GLU A 152 -2.82 6.24 11.03
CA GLU A 152 -2.46 6.82 12.33
C GLU A 152 -2.78 5.87 13.50
N MET A 153 -3.87 5.08 13.42
CA MET A 153 -4.19 4.05 14.41
C MET A 153 -3.06 3.04 14.61
N HIS A 154 -2.27 2.78 13.57
CA HIS A 154 -1.14 1.86 13.61
C HIS A 154 0.22 2.59 13.71
N GLY A 155 0.22 3.90 13.96
CA GLY A 155 1.43 4.69 14.17
C GLY A 155 2.06 5.27 12.90
N GLY A 156 1.35 5.26 11.77
CA GLY A 156 1.76 5.99 10.57
C GLY A 156 1.67 7.50 10.78
N VAL A 157 2.66 8.25 10.27
CA VAL A 157 2.74 9.70 10.46
C VAL A 157 2.60 10.41 9.12
N TRP A 158 1.57 11.25 9.01
CA TRP A 158 1.39 12.14 7.87
C TRP A 158 2.08 13.47 8.09
N SER A 159 2.84 13.92 7.09
CA SER A 159 3.46 15.24 7.08
C SER A 159 3.37 15.91 5.70
N PRO A 160 3.22 17.24 5.63
CA PRO A 160 3.34 17.96 4.37
C PRO A 160 4.81 18.00 3.92
N ASP A 161 5.06 17.74 2.63
CA ASP A 161 6.39 17.79 1.99
C ASP A 161 6.31 18.66 0.72
N GLY A 162 6.37 19.98 0.93
CA GLY A 162 6.19 20.96 -0.14
C GLY A 162 4.78 20.89 -0.76
N ASN A 163 4.72 20.44 -2.01
CA ASN A 163 3.45 20.23 -2.74
C ASN A 163 2.94 18.78 -2.65
N LEU A 164 3.63 17.93 -1.88
CA LEU A 164 3.29 16.54 -1.66
C LEU A 164 2.89 16.32 -0.20
N TRP A 165 2.36 15.15 0.07
CA TRP A 165 2.11 14.61 1.38
C TRP A 165 2.95 13.37 1.56
N ARG A 166 3.57 13.22 2.72
CA ARG A 166 4.39 12.07 3.06
C ARG A 166 3.72 11.27 4.16
N LEU A 167 3.63 9.97 3.97
CA LEU A 167 3.34 9.01 5.02
C LEU A 167 4.64 8.29 5.37
N SER A 168 5.05 8.36 6.63
CA SER A 168 6.26 7.70 7.13
C SER A 168 5.89 6.69 8.21
N TRP A 169 6.62 5.57 8.23
CA TRP A 169 6.43 4.50 9.19
C TRP A 169 7.73 4.18 9.94
N THR A 170 7.60 3.73 11.18
CA THR A 170 8.65 2.94 11.84
C THR A 170 8.49 1.48 11.45
N GLU A 171 9.56 0.69 11.58
CA GLU A 171 9.51 -0.77 11.32
C GLU A 171 8.41 -1.46 12.14
N ALA A 172 8.28 -1.11 13.42
CA ALA A 172 7.25 -1.67 14.30
C ALA A 172 5.82 -1.25 13.85
N ALA A 173 5.63 0.02 13.47
CA ALA A 173 4.33 0.52 13.03
C ALA A 173 3.87 -0.12 11.72
N ILE A 174 4.78 -0.27 10.74
CA ILE A 174 4.42 -0.89 9.47
C ILE A 174 4.16 -2.39 9.62
N LYS A 175 4.92 -3.10 10.46
CA LYS A 175 4.64 -4.50 10.80
C LYS A 175 3.26 -4.66 11.41
N ASP A 176 2.93 -3.81 12.39
CA ASP A 176 1.62 -3.79 13.03
C ASP A 176 0.50 -3.52 12.02
N PHE A 177 0.70 -2.55 11.12
CA PHE A 177 -0.25 -2.24 10.06
C PHE A 177 -0.46 -3.41 9.10
N TYR A 178 0.60 -4.11 8.71
CA TYR A 178 0.51 -5.28 7.82
C TYR A 178 -0.22 -6.44 8.48
N LEU A 179 0.16 -6.81 9.70
CA LEU A 179 -0.41 -7.97 10.40
C LEU A 179 -1.83 -7.71 10.91
N ASN A 180 -2.11 -6.51 11.40
CA ASN A 180 -3.35 -6.21 12.14
C ASN A 180 -4.33 -5.31 11.39
N ASN A 181 -3.97 -4.83 10.20
CA ASN A 181 -4.92 -4.15 9.32
C ASN A 181 -4.98 -4.83 7.96
N ILE A 182 -3.89 -4.82 7.18
CA ILE A 182 -3.90 -5.31 5.79
C ILE A 182 -4.28 -6.79 5.71
N LEU A 183 -3.56 -7.67 6.40
CA LEU A 183 -3.83 -9.11 6.38
C LEU A 183 -5.27 -9.43 6.80
N ILE A 184 -5.74 -8.79 7.88
CA ILE A 184 -7.07 -9.04 8.44
C ILE A 184 -8.17 -8.46 7.54
N HIS A 185 -7.92 -7.34 6.86
CA HIS A 185 -8.82 -6.79 5.85
C HIS A 185 -9.00 -7.77 4.69
N GLU A 186 -7.90 -8.29 4.14
CA GLU A 186 -7.97 -9.27 3.05
C GLU A 186 -8.67 -10.57 3.51
N LEU A 187 -8.44 -11.00 4.75
CA LEU A 187 -9.18 -12.12 5.34
C LEU A 187 -10.67 -11.79 5.52
N GLY A 188 -11.02 -10.54 5.80
CA GLY A 188 -12.40 -10.06 5.79
C GLY A 188 -13.05 -10.22 4.42
N HIS A 189 -12.34 -9.90 3.33
CA HIS A 189 -12.85 -10.19 1.98
C HIS A 189 -13.04 -11.68 1.71
N HIS A 190 -12.14 -12.52 2.22
CA HIS A 190 -12.23 -13.98 2.12
C HIS A 190 -13.49 -14.51 2.81
N ASN A 191 -13.83 -13.96 3.98
CA ASN A 191 -15.00 -14.37 4.78
C ASN A 191 -16.33 -13.74 4.33
N ASP A 192 -16.31 -12.71 3.49
CA ASP A 192 -17.53 -12.06 3.01
C ASP A 192 -18.19 -12.82 1.86
N HIS A 193 -19.01 -13.81 2.22
CA HIS A 193 -19.82 -14.57 1.27
C HIS A 193 -21.20 -13.95 1.01
N ARG A 194 -21.57 -12.88 1.70
CA ARG A 194 -22.94 -12.31 1.68
C ARG A 194 -23.06 -11.10 0.76
N ASN A 195 -22.04 -10.25 0.74
CA ASN A 195 -22.07 -9.04 -0.05
C ASN A 195 -21.49 -9.27 -1.46
N THR A 196 -22.27 -8.86 -2.46
CA THR A 196 -21.88 -8.93 -3.88
C THR A 196 -21.49 -7.56 -4.44
N ASN A 197 -21.93 -6.47 -3.82
CA ASN A 197 -21.53 -5.12 -4.22
C ASN A 197 -20.22 -4.72 -3.51
N PHE A 198 -19.41 -3.96 -4.25
CA PHE A 198 -18.08 -3.58 -3.84
C PHE A 198 -18.07 -2.79 -2.53
N GLU A 199 -18.87 -1.74 -2.40
CA GLU A 199 -18.86 -0.88 -1.20
C GLU A 199 -19.20 -1.64 0.09
N ALA A 200 -20.15 -2.58 0.03
CA ALA A 200 -20.49 -3.39 1.18
C ALA A 200 -19.38 -4.36 1.57
N ARG A 201 -18.69 -4.95 0.59
CA ARG A 201 -17.51 -5.81 0.82
C ARG A 201 -16.37 -5.05 1.49
N GLU A 202 -16.08 -3.84 1.02
CA GLU A 202 -15.07 -2.97 1.64
C GLU A 202 -15.45 -2.59 3.08
N ARG A 203 -16.73 -2.25 3.33
CA ARG A 203 -17.18 -1.94 4.69
C ARG A 203 -17.05 -3.15 5.62
N TYR A 204 -17.40 -4.35 5.15
CA TYR A 204 -17.24 -5.56 5.93
C TYR A 204 -15.76 -5.83 6.24
N ALA A 205 -14.88 -5.77 5.23
CA ALA A 205 -13.44 -5.96 5.42
C ALA A 205 -12.81 -4.92 6.36
N ASN A 206 -13.22 -3.65 6.27
CA ASN A 206 -12.79 -2.60 7.21
C ASN A 206 -13.25 -2.88 8.64
N TRP A 207 -14.51 -3.27 8.82
CA TRP A 207 -15.01 -3.66 10.15
C TRP A 207 -14.24 -4.87 10.69
N PHE A 208 -14.02 -5.89 9.86
CA PHE A 208 -13.32 -7.11 10.23
C PHE A 208 -11.88 -6.83 10.67
N ALA A 209 -11.18 -5.95 9.95
CA ALA A 209 -9.83 -5.48 10.31
C ALA A 209 -9.81 -4.70 11.63
N ILE A 210 -10.81 -3.86 11.91
CA ILE A 210 -10.91 -3.15 13.18
C ILE A 210 -11.16 -4.13 14.33
N GLU A 211 -12.10 -5.05 14.16
CA GLU A 211 -12.56 -5.95 15.22
C GLU A 211 -11.52 -7.03 15.54
N HIS A 212 -11.13 -7.81 14.53
CA HIS A 212 -10.25 -8.97 14.69
C HIS A 212 -8.78 -8.64 14.51
N GLY A 213 -8.46 -7.45 14.02
CA GLY A 213 -7.09 -6.96 13.81
C GLY A 213 -6.69 -5.95 14.87
N TYR A 214 -7.16 -4.71 14.73
CA TYR A 214 -6.75 -3.61 15.61
C TYR A 214 -7.11 -3.87 17.08
N ARG A 215 -8.40 -4.08 17.41
CA ARG A 215 -8.84 -4.26 18.81
C ARG A 215 -8.17 -5.46 19.47
N ALA A 216 -8.23 -6.63 18.83
CA ALA A 216 -7.57 -7.85 19.31
C ALA A 216 -6.06 -7.65 19.57
N SER A 217 -5.36 -6.92 18.71
CA SER A 217 -3.92 -6.65 18.89
C SER A 217 -3.59 -5.71 20.05
N ARG A 218 -4.55 -4.88 20.48
CA ARG A 218 -4.38 -3.99 21.65
C ARG A 218 -4.65 -4.74 22.94
N GLU A 219 -5.67 -5.57 22.98
CA GLU A 219 -5.99 -6.41 24.14
C GLU A 219 -4.85 -7.38 24.50
N LEU A 220 -4.06 -7.83 23.52
CA LEU A 220 -2.89 -8.69 23.75
C LEU A 220 -1.67 -7.96 24.34
N ARG A 221 -1.67 -6.61 24.36
CA ARG A 221 -0.57 -5.79 24.89
C ARG A 221 -0.84 -5.26 26.29
N ASP A 222 -2.08 -5.38 26.76
CA ASP A 222 -2.52 -5.01 28.11
C ASP A 222 -2.48 -6.22 29.05
#